data_AF-A0A2V2RM19-F1
#
_entry.id   AF-A0A2V2RM19-F1
#
_cell.length_a   1.000
_cell.length_b   1.000
_cell.length_c   1.000
_cell.angle_alpha   90.00
_cell.angle_beta   90.00
_cell.angle_gamma   90.00
#
_symmetry.space_group_name_H-M   'P 1'
#
loop_
_entity.id
_entity.type
_entity.pdbx_description
1 polymer ?
#
loop_
_entity_poly.entity_id
_entity_poly.type
_entity_poly.pdbx_seq_one_letter_code
_entity_poly.pdbx_strand_id
1 'polypeptide(L)'
;MRVREGALLSYRTIFEVLMSIMRETGSPELPVFTQKYLNSISMYPHWCRLVVRLVVLFVNIFMLKAAEKNNAAMPVSSVKLLCTDFDGTLVESSLDRCTQEFAEVLSYQRKRGGSWVINTGRSLPYTLEGLAQFHCPVSPDYIITQEREIYHLSSSGKWQDFGDWNLRCRRLHNELLLKYQDALEAICKGLTHRSEITPVRENGIVSGLVASSEEIMSQVTVELDWACKDLQGWAYQRNNVYLRFCHVDYHKGSALKELCRLIGFPREVVLAAGDNFNDIAMLDGKHAAMCACPANAIKEVKEAVLKADGFVASGNHALGVAESVQYFLER
;
A
#
# COMPACT_ATOMS: atom_id res chain seq x y z
N MET A 1 -24.67 -54.28 -46.79
CA MET A 1 -25.43 -53.70 -45.66
C MET A 1 -24.77 -53.90 -44.27
N ARG A 2 -23.45 -54.17 -44.17
CA ARG A 2 -22.74 -54.39 -42.88
C ARG A 2 -21.71 -53.31 -42.46
N VAL A 3 -21.55 -52.25 -43.25
CA VAL A 3 -20.55 -51.19 -42.98
C VAL A 3 -21.11 -50.04 -42.11
N ARG A 4 -22.45 -49.89 -42.03
CA ARG A 4 -23.08 -48.80 -41.27
C ARG A 4 -23.17 -49.05 -39.77
N GLU A 5 -23.27 -50.30 -39.31
CA GLU A 5 -23.40 -50.62 -37.88
C GLU A 5 -22.08 -50.44 -37.11
N GLY A 6 -20.94 -50.78 -37.70
CA GLY A 6 -19.62 -50.60 -37.06
C GLY A 6 -19.20 -49.13 -36.88
N ALA A 7 -19.59 -48.27 -37.83
CA ALA A 7 -19.32 -46.83 -37.74
C ALA A 7 -20.20 -46.16 -36.67
N LEU A 8 -21.48 -46.52 -36.57
CA LEU A 8 -22.39 -46.04 -35.53
C LEU A 8 -21.93 -46.42 -34.12
N LEU A 9 -21.40 -47.63 -33.95
CA LEU A 9 -20.78 -48.06 -32.68
C LEU A 9 -19.57 -47.18 -32.34
N SER A 10 -18.70 -46.87 -33.32
CA SER A 10 -17.54 -46.00 -33.10
C SER A 10 -17.91 -44.55 -32.75
N TYR A 11 -18.96 -43.99 -33.34
CA TYR A 11 -19.40 -42.61 -33.05
C TYR A 11 -20.04 -42.50 -31.66
N ARG A 12 -20.82 -43.50 -31.26
CA ARG A 12 -21.46 -43.53 -29.93
C ARG A 12 -20.41 -43.65 -28.81
N THR A 13 -19.39 -44.48 -29.00
CA THR A 13 -18.28 -44.60 -28.05
C THR A 13 -17.43 -43.34 -27.98
N ILE A 14 -17.13 -42.70 -29.12
CA ILE A 14 -16.44 -41.40 -29.14
C ILE A 14 -17.27 -40.35 -28.40
N PHE A 15 -18.58 -40.30 -28.64
CA PHE A 15 -19.47 -39.37 -27.97
C PHE A 15 -19.55 -39.62 -26.45
N GLU A 16 -19.63 -40.87 -25.99
CA GLU A 16 -19.64 -41.21 -24.56
C GLU A 16 -18.31 -40.85 -23.87
N VAL A 17 -17.17 -41.09 -24.51
CA VAL A 17 -15.86 -40.68 -24.00
C VAL A 17 -15.76 -39.16 -23.92
N LEU A 18 -16.23 -38.44 -24.94
CA LEU A 18 -16.26 -36.97 -24.95
C LEU A 18 -17.19 -36.40 -23.86
N MET A 19 -18.37 -36.97 -23.69
CA MET A 19 -19.32 -36.55 -22.66
C MET A 19 -18.81 -36.86 -21.25
N SER A 20 -18.03 -37.93 -21.05
CA SER A 20 -17.37 -38.22 -19.77
C SER A 20 -16.26 -37.20 -19.47
N ILE A 21 -15.45 -36.85 -20.47
CA ILE A 21 -14.40 -35.82 -20.34
C ILE A 21 -15.04 -34.46 -20.01
N MET A 22 -16.14 -34.10 -20.67
CA MET A 22 -16.84 -32.83 -20.45
C MET A 22 -17.59 -32.74 -19.12
N ARG A 23 -17.99 -33.88 -18.52
CA ARG A 23 -18.64 -33.87 -17.19
C ARG A 23 -17.65 -33.69 -16.04
N GLU A 24 -16.39 -34.01 -16.25
CA GLU A 24 -15.35 -34.01 -15.22
C GLU A 24 -14.36 -32.83 -15.33
N THR A 25 -14.59 -31.90 -16.27
CA THR A 25 -13.86 -30.63 -16.34
C THR A 25 -14.14 -29.79 -15.09
N GLY A 26 -13.24 -29.94 -14.11
CA GLY A 26 -13.30 -29.34 -12.77
C GLY A 26 -12.43 -30.07 -11.74
N SER A 27 -11.96 -31.29 -12.02
CA SER A 27 -11.09 -32.06 -11.13
C SER A 27 -9.59 -31.73 -11.29
N PRO A 28 -8.81 -31.55 -10.21
CA PRO A 28 -7.38 -31.22 -10.25
C PRO A 28 -6.44 -32.35 -10.73
N GLU A 29 -6.96 -33.55 -11.05
CA GLU A 29 -6.15 -34.73 -11.44
C GLU A 29 -6.12 -35.03 -12.96
N LEU A 30 -6.35 -34.02 -13.81
CA LEU A 30 -6.48 -34.18 -15.27
C LEU A 30 -5.30 -34.92 -15.97
N PRO A 31 -4.01 -34.71 -15.63
CA PRO A 31 -2.89 -35.34 -16.35
C PRO A 31 -2.84 -36.87 -16.20
N VAL A 32 -3.16 -37.40 -15.01
CA VAL A 32 -3.17 -38.85 -14.73
C VAL A 32 -4.39 -39.51 -15.42
N PHE A 33 -5.50 -38.78 -15.51
CA PHE A 33 -6.72 -39.21 -16.19
C PHE A 33 -6.59 -39.31 -17.71
N THR A 34 -5.81 -38.42 -18.32
CA THR A 34 -5.66 -38.34 -19.78
C THR A 34 -5.01 -39.61 -20.36
N GLN A 35 -4.05 -40.19 -19.64
CA GLN A 35 -3.34 -41.40 -20.04
C GLN A 35 -4.23 -42.66 -20.00
N LYS A 36 -5.17 -42.73 -19.05
CA LYS A 36 -6.10 -43.86 -18.87
C LYS A 36 -7.03 -44.05 -20.08
N TYR A 37 -7.54 -42.95 -20.64
CA TYR A 37 -8.41 -42.99 -21.83
C TYR A 37 -7.63 -43.19 -23.14
N LEU A 38 -6.39 -42.69 -23.23
CA LEU A 38 -5.53 -42.97 -24.39
C LEU A 38 -5.16 -44.45 -24.48
N ASN A 39 -5.09 -45.16 -23.35
CA ASN A 39 -4.83 -46.61 -23.32
C ASN A 39 -6.08 -47.44 -23.70
N SER A 40 -7.30 -46.99 -23.35
CA SER A 40 -8.55 -47.70 -23.63
C SER A 40 -8.98 -47.64 -25.10
N ILE A 41 -8.43 -46.71 -25.89
CA ILE A 41 -8.72 -46.57 -27.32
C ILE A 41 -7.71 -47.29 -28.25
N SER A 42 -6.78 -48.05 -27.68
CA SER A 42 -5.71 -48.75 -28.42
C SER A 42 -6.22 -49.73 -29.48
N MET A 43 -7.40 -50.30 -29.28
CA MET A 43 -8.06 -51.28 -30.17
C MET A 43 -8.86 -50.66 -31.33
N TYR A 44 -8.95 -49.32 -31.42
CA TYR A 44 -9.76 -48.65 -32.44
C TYR A 44 -8.95 -48.22 -33.69
N PRO A 45 -9.62 -48.05 -34.85
CA PRO A 45 -8.96 -47.60 -36.08
C PRO A 45 -8.16 -46.30 -35.91
N HIS A 46 -7.11 -46.13 -36.73
CA HIS A 46 -6.17 -45.01 -36.64
C HIS A 46 -6.86 -43.62 -36.64
N TRP A 47 -7.90 -43.46 -37.47
CA TRP A 47 -8.63 -42.20 -37.55
C TRP A 47 -9.39 -41.86 -36.24
N CYS A 48 -9.99 -42.84 -35.56
CA CYS A 48 -10.64 -42.63 -34.25
C CYS A 48 -9.62 -42.15 -33.21
N ARG A 49 -8.44 -42.79 -33.18
CA ARG A 49 -7.36 -42.43 -32.26
C ARG A 49 -6.85 -41.02 -32.49
N LEU A 50 -6.78 -40.58 -33.75
CA LEU A 50 -6.38 -39.22 -34.11
C LEU A 50 -7.41 -38.18 -33.63
N VAL A 51 -8.70 -38.43 -33.82
CA VAL A 51 -9.78 -37.52 -33.36
C VAL A 51 -9.77 -37.37 -31.85
N VAL A 52 -9.69 -38.47 -31.09
CA VAL A 52 -9.66 -38.42 -29.62
C VAL A 52 -8.41 -37.69 -29.13
N ARG A 53 -7.23 -37.92 -29.73
CA ARG A 53 -6.00 -37.18 -29.40
C ARG A 53 -6.13 -35.68 -29.65
N LEU A 54 -6.75 -35.27 -30.76
CA LEU A 54 -6.97 -33.86 -31.07
C LEU A 54 -7.91 -33.19 -30.07
N VAL A 55 -8.99 -33.87 -29.67
CA VAL A 55 -9.92 -33.31 -28.67
C VAL A 55 -9.27 -33.22 -27.30
N VAL A 56 -8.53 -34.25 -26.87
CA VAL A 56 -7.75 -34.21 -25.62
C VAL A 56 -6.73 -33.07 -25.64
N LEU A 57 -6.02 -32.86 -26.75
CA LEU A 57 -5.08 -31.75 -26.90
C LEU A 57 -5.80 -30.40 -26.81
N PHE A 58 -6.97 -30.26 -27.44
CA PHE A 58 -7.77 -29.04 -27.40
C PHE A 58 -8.31 -28.75 -25.98
N VAL A 59 -8.79 -29.77 -25.28
CA VAL A 59 -9.23 -29.67 -23.88
C VAL A 59 -8.04 -29.29 -22.99
N ASN A 60 -6.87 -29.89 -23.17
CA ASN A 60 -5.68 -29.53 -22.40
C ASN A 60 -5.22 -28.09 -22.66
N ILE A 61 -5.22 -27.62 -23.92
CA ILE A 61 -4.89 -26.23 -24.26
C ILE A 61 -5.94 -25.27 -23.68
N PHE A 62 -7.23 -25.62 -23.77
CA PHE A 62 -8.30 -24.82 -23.20
C PHE A 62 -8.22 -24.76 -21.67
N MET A 63 -7.92 -25.89 -21.01
CA MET A 63 -7.73 -25.98 -19.57
C MET A 63 -6.45 -25.28 -19.11
N LEU A 64 -5.36 -25.31 -19.89
CA LEU A 64 -4.15 -24.52 -19.62
C LEU A 64 -4.43 -23.02 -19.75
N LYS A 65 -5.15 -22.59 -20.78
CA LYS A 65 -5.59 -21.19 -20.91
C LYS A 65 -6.59 -20.79 -19.82
N ALA A 66 -7.48 -21.70 -19.43
CA ALA A 66 -8.41 -21.49 -18.32
C ALA A 66 -7.68 -21.48 -16.97
N ALA A 67 -6.61 -22.26 -16.79
CA ALA A 67 -5.73 -22.24 -15.63
C ALA A 67 -4.81 -21.01 -15.61
N GLU A 68 -4.37 -20.48 -16.75
CA GLU A 68 -3.73 -19.16 -16.84
C GLU A 68 -4.71 -18.04 -16.48
N LYS A 69 -5.99 -18.17 -16.87
CA LYS A 69 -7.07 -17.25 -16.49
C LYS A 69 -7.54 -17.43 -15.03
N ASN A 70 -7.43 -18.64 -14.48
CA ASN A 70 -7.78 -19.02 -13.09
C ASN A 70 -6.58 -19.01 -12.14
N ASN A 71 -5.35 -18.78 -12.63
CA ASN A 71 -4.23 -18.28 -11.83
C ASN A 71 -4.49 -16.85 -11.34
N ALA A 72 -5.64 -16.27 -11.71
CA ALA A 72 -6.32 -15.20 -11.00
C ALA A 72 -7.01 -15.67 -9.68
N ALA A 73 -6.60 -16.79 -9.09
CA ALA A 73 -7.02 -17.17 -7.73
C ALA A 73 -5.89 -17.85 -6.95
N MET A 74 -5.16 -17.04 -6.18
CA MET A 74 -4.86 -17.36 -4.79
C MET A 74 -5.05 -16.08 -3.96
N PRO A 75 -5.99 -15.99 -2.99
CA PRO A 75 -5.91 -14.95 -1.98
C PRO A 75 -4.86 -15.40 -0.94
N VAL A 76 -3.60 -15.37 -1.34
CA VAL A 76 -2.50 -15.19 -0.40
C VAL A 76 -2.55 -13.71 -0.05
N SER A 77 -2.87 -13.37 1.21
CA SER A 77 -2.84 -12.00 1.76
C SER A 77 -2.13 -11.00 0.87
N SER A 78 -2.87 -10.14 0.18
CA SER A 78 -2.31 -9.16 -0.75
C SER A 78 -1.33 -8.22 -0.04
N VAL A 79 -1.52 -7.97 1.26
CA VAL A 79 -0.69 -7.04 2.04
C VAL A 79 0.69 -7.63 2.33
N LYS A 80 1.72 -7.15 1.62
CA LYS A 80 3.14 -7.38 1.93
C LYS A 80 3.82 -6.22 2.63
N LEU A 81 3.31 -4.99 2.48
CA LEU A 81 3.78 -3.82 3.20
C LEU A 81 2.61 -3.12 3.89
N LEU A 82 2.69 -3.02 5.20
CA LEU A 82 1.85 -2.14 5.99
C LEU A 82 2.59 -0.81 6.20
N CYS A 83 2.05 0.28 5.69
CA CYS A 83 2.54 1.64 5.91
C CYS A 83 1.56 2.38 6.81
N THR A 84 2.01 2.87 7.96
CA THR A 84 1.14 3.59 8.91
C THR A 84 1.72 4.96 9.21
N ASP A 85 0.88 5.99 9.33
CA ASP A 85 1.27 7.12 10.18
C ASP A 85 1.42 6.68 11.65
N PHE A 86 1.94 7.57 12.48
CA PHE A 86 2.19 7.34 13.90
C PHE A 86 1.25 8.17 14.78
N ASP A 87 1.42 9.49 14.79
CA ASP A 87 0.60 10.42 15.56
C ASP A 87 -0.80 10.52 14.95
N GLY A 88 -1.85 10.48 15.77
CA GLY A 88 -3.25 10.43 15.33
C GLY A 88 -3.68 9.07 14.77
N THR A 89 -2.77 8.30 14.17
CA THR A 89 -3.10 7.01 13.54
C THR A 89 -2.82 5.79 14.41
N LEU A 90 -1.71 5.75 15.14
CA LEU A 90 -1.40 4.66 16.08
C LEU A 90 -1.51 5.11 17.53
N VAL A 91 -1.17 6.37 17.79
CA VAL A 91 -1.21 6.99 19.12
C VAL A 91 -1.86 8.36 19.04
N GLU A 92 -2.69 8.71 20.00
CA GLU A 92 -3.14 10.09 20.26
C GLU A 92 -2.17 10.79 21.21
N SER A 93 -1.75 10.08 22.26
CA SER A 93 -0.90 10.59 23.32
C SER A 93 0.39 9.78 23.45
N SER A 94 1.44 10.38 24.01
CA SER A 94 2.69 9.67 24.34
C SER A 94 2.53 8.60 25.43
N LEU A 95 1.36 8.54 26.09
CA LEU A 95 1.04 7.51 27.08
C LEU A 95 0.43 6.26 26.46
N ASP A 96 -0.02 6.36 25.21
CA ASP A 96 -0.70 5.27 24.54
C ASP A 96 0.26 4.10 24.31
N ARG A 97 -0.28 2.90 24.48
CA ARG A 97 0.46 1.65 24.33
C ARG A 97 -0.10 0.88 23.16
N CYS A 98 0.76 0.05 22.56
CA CYS A 98 0.38 -0.88 21.52
C CYS A 98 -0.73 -1.79 22.03
N THR A 99 -1.87 -1.74 21.35
CA THR A 99 -3.00 -2.63 21.58
C THR A 99 -2.62 -4.06 21.22
N GLN A 100 -3.27 -5.03 21.87
CA GLN A 100 -3.02 -6.45 21.60
C GLN A 100 -3.34 -6.80 20.14
N GLU A 101 -4.44 -6.27 19.61
CA GLU A 101 -4.94 -6.49 18.26
C GLU A 101 -3.92 -6.04 17.20
N PHE A 102 -3.39 -4.82 17.36
CA PHE A 102 -2.34 -4.32 16.47
C PHE A 102 -1.05 -5.13 16.57
N ALA A 103 -0.64 -5.54 17.78
CA ALA A 103 0.53 -6.40 17.98
C ALA A 103 0.38 -7.78 17.31
N GLU A 104 -0.82 -8.37 17.38
CA GLU A 104 -1.15 -9.64 16.72
C GLU A 104 -1.10 -9.51 15.20
N VAL A 105 -1.68 -8.43 14.65
CA VAL A 105 -1.62 -8.11 13.23
C VAL A 105 -0.17 -7.98 12.73
N LEU A 106 0.67 -7.23 13.44
CA LEU A 106 2.08 -7.07 13.07
C LEU A 106 2.84 -8.39 13.15
N SER A 107 2.58 -9.18 14.20
CA SER A 107 3.20 -10.50 14.38
C SER A 107 2.80 -11.46 13.26
N TYR A 108 1.54 -11.40 12.83
CA TYR A 108 1.03 -12.18 11.72
C TYR A 108 1.68 -11.79 10.39
N GLN A 109 1.72 -10.48 10.10
CA GLN A 109 2.34 -9.97 8.88
C GLN A 109 3.82 -10.37 8.78
N ARG A 110 4.57 -10.21 9.87
CA ARG A 110 5.98 -10.62 9.93
C ARG A 110 6.18 -12.11 9.69
N LYS A 111 5.35 -12.98 10.29
CA LYS A 111 5.42 -14.44 10.08
C LYS A 111 5.23 -14.86 8.62
N ARG A 112 4.52 -14.06 7.83
CA ARG A 112 4.27 -14.30 6.40
C ARG A 112 5.28 -13.59 5.49
N GLY A 113 6.32 -12.98 6.05
CA GLY A 113 7.34 -12.24 5.30
C GLY A 113 6.88 -10.84 4.86
N GLY A 114 5.82 -10.30 5.46
CA GLY A 114 5.41 -8.91 5.29
C GLY A 114 6.31 -7.97 6.10
N SER A 115 6.33 -6.70 5.69
CA SER A 115 7.07 -5.63 6.33
C SER A 115 6.13 -4.56 6.90
N TRP A 116 6.60 -3.87 7.93
CA TRP A 116 5.95 -2.69 8.49
C TRP A 116 6.85 -1.46 8.34
N VAL A 117 6.26 -0.36 7.87
CA VAL A 117 6.89 0.96 7.83
C VAL A 117 6.03 1.98 8.57
N ILE A 118 6.69 2.81 9.38
CA ILE A 118 6.09 4.02 9.94
C ILE A 118 6.41 5.21 9.04
N ASN A 119 5.42 6.03 8.71
CA ASN A 119 5.54 7.21 7.86
C ASN A 119 5.04 8.46 8.57
N THR A 120 5.95 9.17 9.23
CA THR A 120 5.64 10.21 10.22
C THR A 120 6.30 11.55 9.88
N GLY A 121 5.70 12.64 10.38
CA GLY A 121 6.31 13.97 10.40
C GLY A 121 7.41 14.15 11.45
N ARG A 122 7.57 13.21 12.40
CA ARG A 122 8.65 13.24 13.41
C ARG A 122 10.02 13.06 12.76
N SER A 123 11.08 13.55 13.41
CA SER A 123 12.45 13.18 13.08
C SER A 123 12.77 11.77 13.60
N LEU A 124 13.87 11.16 13.14
CA LEU A 124 14.24 9.82 13.56
C LEU A 124 14.38 9.68 15.10
N PRO A 125 15.11 10.55 15.83
CA PRO A 125 15.19 10.45 17.29
C PRO A 125 13.82 10.45 18.00
N TYR A 126 12.92 11.37 17.63
CA TYR A 126 11.58 11.45 18.23
C TYR A 126 10.66 10.30 17.82
N THR A 127 10.90 9.70 16.65
CA THR A 127 10.19 8.48 16.24
C THR A 127 10.62 7.29 17.09
N LEU A 128 11.93 7.14 17.35
CA LEU A 128 12.46 6.07 18.19
C LEU A 128 12.03 6.21 19.66
N GLU A 129 12.00 7.43 20.18
CA GLU A 129 11.45 7.71 21.51
C GLU A 129 9.96 7.35 21.59
N GLY A 130 9.17 7.77 20.59
CA GLY A 130 7.75 7.42 20.51
C GLY A 130 7.51 5.91 20.42
N LEU A 131 8.31 5.20 19.62
CA LEU A 131 8.26 3.74 19.53
C LEU A 131 8.58 3.05 20.86
N ALA A 132 9.59 3.54 21.58
CA ALA A 132 9.93 3.01 22.90
C ALA A 132 8.77 3.22 23.89
N GLN A 133 8.09 4.37 23.84
CA GLN A 133 6.90 4.64 24.63
C GLN A 133 5.67 3.85 24.15
N PHE A 134 5.56 3.53 22.88
CA PHE A 134 4.44 2.74 22.38
C PHE A 134 4.50 1.27 22.82
N HIS A 135 5.67 0.76 23.21
CA HIS A 135 5.87 -0.63 23.69
C HIS A 135 5.33 -1.70 22.71
N CYS A 136 5.48 -1.48 21.40
CA CYS A 136 5.11 -2.49 20.42
C CYS A 136 6.10 -3.68 20.45
N PRO A 137 5.64 -4.94 20.53
CA PRO A 137 6.52 -6.10 20.57
C PRO A 137 7.18 -6.39 19.22
N VAL A 138 6.70 -5.75 18.14
CA VAL A 138 7.23 -5.87 16.79
C VAL A 138 7.85 -4.53 16.43
N SER A 139 9.14 -4.48 16.10
CA SER A 139 9.76 -3.25 15.57
C SER A 139 9.41 -3.03 14.10
N PRO A 140 9.28 -1.79 13.61
CA PRO A 140 9.14 -1.55 12.17
C PRO A 140 10.43 -1.95 11.44
N ASP A 141 10.30 -2.36 10.17
CA ASP A 141 11.43 -2.71 9.30
C ASP A 141 12.03 -1.46 8.63
N TYR A 142 11.19 -0.45 8.41
CA TYR A 142 11.55 0.85 7.83
C TYR A 142 10.90 1.99 8.60
N ILE A 143 11.52 3.17 8.55
CA ILE A 143 10.92 4.41 9.07
C ILE A 143 11.09 5.50 8.02
N ILE A 144 9.99 6.13 7.65
CA ILE A 144 9.95 7.36 6.88
C ILE A 144 9.71 8.50 7.86
N THR A 145 10.64 9.44 7.94
CA THR A 145 10.64 10.56 8.89
C THR A 145 10.50 11.89 8.18
N GLN A 146 9.99 12.89 8.89
CA GLN A 146 9.75 14.24 8.37
C GLN A 146 9.01 14.23 7.02
N GLU A 147 8.15 13.22 6.83
CA GLU A 147 7.36 12.93 5.62
C GLU A 147 8.19 12.67 4.35
N ARG A 148 9.50 12.48 4.47
CA ARG A 148 10.39 12.46 3.31
C ARG A 148 11.62 11.56 3.41
N GLU A 149 12.22 11.37 4.57
CA GLU A 149 13.50 10.66 4.70
C GLU A 149 13.30 9.19 5.09
N ILE A 150 13.88 8.26 4.33
CA ILE A 150 13.69 6.81 4.46
C ILE A 150 14.89 6.18 5.18
N TYR A 151 14.62 5.43 6.23
CA TYR A 151 15.60 4.73 7.03
C TYR A 151 15.28 3.24 7.10
N HIS A 152 16.33 2.42 7.19
CA HIS A 152 16.22 1.00 7.47
C HIS A 152 17.16 0.61 8.61
N LEU A 153 16.86 -0.52 9.27
CA LEU A 153 17.75 -1.10 10.25
C LEU A 153 18.89 -1.84 9.54
N SER A 154 20.14 -1.50 9.85
CA SER A 154 21.31 -2.19 9.34
C SER A 154 21.51 -3.56 10.01
N SER A 155 22.38 -4.39 9.45
CA SER A 155 22.80 -5.66 10.07
C SER A 155 23.47 -5.47 11.44
N SER A 156 23.96 -4.26 11.75
CA SER A 156 24.52 -3.91 13.07
C SER A 156 23.48 -3.36 14.04
N GLY A 157 22.20 -3.36 13.67
CA GLY A 157 21.11 -2.87 14.53
C GLY A 157 21.03 -1.34 14.63
N LYS A 158 21.63 -0.61 13.69
CA LYS A 158 21.59 0.86 13.65
C LYS A 158 20.71 1.34 12.50
N TRP A 159 19.91 2.36 12.76
CA TRP A 159 19.15 3.05 11.72
C TRP A 159 20.08 3.86 10.83
N GLN A 160 19.93 3.71 9.51
CA GLN A 160 20.71 4.42 8.50
C GLN A 160 19.86 4.77 7.29
N ASP A 161 20.32 5.74 6.49
CA ASP A 161 19.69 6.13 5.23
C ASP A 161 19.50 4.89 4.32
N PHE A 162 18.34 4.78 3.68
CA PHE A 162 18.08 3.69 2.74
C PHE A 162 18.20 4.16 1.28
N GLY A 163 19.28 3.73 0.62
CA GLY A 163 19.61 4.19 -0.74
C GLY A 163 20.12 5.63 -0.76
N ASP A 164 20.00 6.28 -1.92
CA ASP A 164 20.48 7.65 -2.17
C ASP A 164 19.36 8.70 -2.10
N TRP A 165 18.13 8.30 -1.76
CA TRP A 165 16.96 9.17 -1.67
C TRP A 165 17.13 10.31 -0.66
N ASN A 166 17.59 10.01 0.56
CA ASN A 166 17.75 11.02 1.61
C ASN A 166 18.78 12.09 1.22
N LEU A 167 19.86 11.69 0.55
CA LEU A 167 20.86 12.63 0.05
C LEU A 167 20.25 13.63 -0.95
N ARG A 168 19.48 13.13 -1.92
CA ARG A 168 18.79 13.99 -2.90
C ARG A 168 17.73 14.88 -2.24
N CYS A 169 16.93 14.28 -1.36
CA CYS A 169 15.87 14.97 -0.61
C CYS A 169 16.41 16.13 0.21
N ARG A 170 17.41 15.89 1.07
CA ARG A 170 18.01 16.92 1.92
C ARG A 170 18.59 18.05 1.07
N ARG A 171 19.27 17.71 -0.02
CA ARG A 171 19.86 18.70 -0.93
C ARG A 171 18.79 19.60 -1.55
N LEU A 172 17.78 19.04 -2.23
CA LEU A 172 16.73 19.82 -2.90
C LEU A 172 15.88 20.62 -1.92
N HIS A 173 15.58 20.04 -0.75
CA HIS A 173 14.82 20.72 0.30
C HIS A 173 15.59 21.92 0.87
N ASN A 174 16.88 21.75 1.17
CA ASN A 174 17.71 22.85 1.67
C ASN A 174 17.93 23.94 0.62
N GLU A 175 18.17 23.55 -0.64
CA GLU A 175 18.26 24.49 -1.77
C GLU A 175 16.98 25.32 -1.91
N LEU A 176 15.80 24.69 -1.79
CA LEU A 176 14.51 25.37 -1.84
C LEU A 176 14.34 26.38 -0.69
N LEU A 177 14.56 25.94 0.56
CA LEU A 177 14.38 26.80 1.73
C LEU A 177 15.34 27.99 1.67
N LEU A 178 16.61 27.78 1.32
CA LEU A 178 17.58 28.87 1.18
C LEU A 178 17.21 29.82 0.04
N LYS A 179 16.76 29.29 -1.11
CA LYS A 179 16.35 30.09 -2.27
C LYS A 179 15.20 31.04 -1.94
N TYR A 180 14.23 30.59 -1.14
CA TYR A 180 13.03 31.37 -0.83
C TYR A 180 12.98 31.91 0.59
N GLN A 181 14.07 31.81 1.36
CA GLN A 181 14.07 32.18 2.78
C GLN A 181 13.56 33.61 3.01
N ASP A 182 14.04 34.59 2.24
CA ASP A 182 13.60 36.00 2.41
C ASP A 182 12.12 36.20 2.10
N ALA A 183 11.61 35.50 1.08
CA ALA A 183 10.20 35.56 0.69
C ALA A 183 9.31 34.89 1.75
N LEU A 184 9.68 33.68 2.20
CA LEU A 184 8.96 32.96 3.25
C LEU A 184 9.01 33.70 4.57
N GLU A 185 10.14 34.31 4.92
CA GLU A 185 10.28 35.16 6.10
C GLU A 185 9.35 36.39 6.03
N ALA A 186 9.26 37.05 4.87
CA ALA A 186 8.36 38.18 4.69
C ALA A 186 6.88 37.76 4.79
N ILE A 187 6.51 36.63 4.17
CA ILE A 187 5.16 36.07 4.24
C ILE A 187 4.81 35.70 5.69
N CYS A 188 5.68 34.98 6.39
CA CYS A 188 5.47 34.60 7.78
C CYS A 188 5.36 35.84 8.68
N LYS A 189 6.19 36.87 8.49
CA LYS A 189 6.04 38.16 9.22
C LYS A 189 4.65 38.75 9.02
N GLY A 190 4.15 38.78 7.78
CA GLY A 190 2.80 39.24 7.45
C GLY A 190 1.70 38.46 8.17
N LEU A 191 1.83 37.13 8.23
CA LEU A 191 0.86 36.26 8.91
C LEU A 191 0.91 36.39 10.45
N THR A 192 2.11 36.49 11.01
CA THR A 192 2.35 36.56 12.46
C THR A 192 1.98 37.90 13.10
N HIS A 193 1.47 38.86 12.34
CA HIS A 193 0.74 39.99 12.92
C HIS A 193 -0.48 39.54 13.73
N ARG A 194 -1.00 38.33 13.45
CA ARG A 194 -1.96 37.61 14.29
C ARG A 194 -1.19 36.88 15.38
N SER A 195 -1.48 37.19 16.65
CA SER A 195 -0.90 36.53 17.83
C SER A 195 -1.13 35.00 17.88
N GLU A 196 -2.09 34.53 17.09
CA GLU A 196 -2.54 33.15 16.95
C GLU A 196 -1.61 32.30 16.06
N ILE A 197 -0.61 32.90 15.40
CA ILE A 197 0.28 32.24 14.46
C ILE A 197 1.71 32.39 14.94
N THR A 198 2.41 31.27 15.12
CA THR A 198 3.81 31.22 15.54
C THR A 198 4.67 30.57 14.44
N PRO A 199 5.78 31.19 14.00
CA PRO A 199 6.66 30.58 13.03
C PRO A 199 7.51 29.47 13.65
N VAL A 200 7.64 28.36 12.94
CA VAL A 200 8.59 27.28 13.28
C VAL A 200 9.91 27.58 12.59
N ARG A 201 11.01 27.44 13.34
CA ARG A 201 12.36 27.68 12.82
C ARG A 201 13.27 26.50 13.11
N GLU A 202 14.09 26.17 12.12
CA GLU A 202 15.14 25.17 12.19
C GLU A 202 16.47 25.83 11.85
N ASN A 203 17.41 25.86 12.80
CA ASN A 203 18.71 26.53 12.64
C ASN A 203 18.58 28.00 12.16
N GLY A 204 17.54 28.71 12.61
CA GLY A 204 17.26 30.09 12.24
C GLY A 204 16.47 30.28 10.93
N ILE A 205 16.35 29.24 10.10
CA ILE A 205 15.57 29.22 8.86
C ILE A 205 14.10 28.98 9.20
N VAL A 206 13.18 29.69 8.54
CA VAL A 206 11.74 29.43 8.73
C VAL A 206 11.37 28.15 8.01
N SER A 207 10.89 27.17 8.76
CA SER A 207 10.52 25.84 8.24
C SER A 207 9.03 25.57 8.31
N GLY A 208 8.22 26.46 8.89
CA GLY A 208 6.78 26.24 8.99
C GLY A 208 6.06 27.23 9.91
N LEU A 209 4.83 26.88 10.27
CA LEU A 209 3.94 27.67 11.11
C LEU A 209 3.17 26.74 12.07
N VAL A 210 2.80 27.27 13.23
CA VAL A 210 1.82 26.69 14.15
C VAL A 210 0.71 27.70 14.36
N ALA A 211 -0.53 27.27 14.24
CA ALA A 211 -1.70 28.09 14.57
C ALA A 211 -2.27 27.72 15.95
N SER A 212 -3.07 28.60 16.55
CA SER A 212 -3.77 28.31 17.80
C SER A 212 -4.98 27.39 17.63
N SER A 213 -5.52 27.29 16.41
CA SER A 213 -6.65 26.41 16.08
C SER A 213 -6.64 25.99 14.62
N GLU A 214 -7.42 24.95 14.30
CA GLU A 214 -7.53 24.43 12.93
C GLU A 214 -8.25 25.40 11.99
N GLU A 215 -9.18 26.21 12.50
CA GLU A 215 -9.86 27.25 11.74
C GLU A 215 -8.87 28.32 11.28
N ILE A 216 -7.96 28.75 12.19
CA ILE A 216 -6.90 29.69 11.84
C ILE A 216 -5.94 29.05 10.84
N MET A 217 -5.54 27.78 11.03
CA MET A 217 -4.67 27.11 10.07
C MET A 217 -5.31 27.00 8.68
N SER A 218 -6.62 26.74 8.59
CA SER A 218 -7.34 26.71 7.32
C SER A 218 -7.34 28.06 6.59
N GLN A 219 -7.42 29.18 7.33
CA GLN A 219 -7.25 30.52 6.74
C GLN A 219 -5.81 30.74 6.25
N VAL A 220 -4.83 30.35 7.08
CA VAL A 220 -3.40 30.44 6.75
C VAL A 220 -3.06 29.67 5.47
N THR A 221 -3.60 28.46 5.28
CA THR A 221 -3.34 27.67 4.06
C THR A 221 -3.82 28.38 2.80
N VAL A 222 -5.00 29.03 2.83
CA VAL A 222 -5.52 29.79 1.68
C VAL A 222 -4.61 30.99 1.36
N GLU A 223 -4.14 31.69 2.38
CA GLU A 223 -3.23 32.83 2.22
C GLU A 223 -1.85 32.40 1.70
N LEU A 224 -1.32 31.28 2.21
CA LEU A 224 -0.06 30.70 1.74
C LEU A 224 -0.16 30.24 0.29
N ASP A 225 -1.23 29.55 -0.10
CA ASP A 225 -1.44 29.12 -1.48
C ASP A 225 -1.43 30.30 -2.45
N TRP A 226 -2.04 31.43 -2.05
CA TRP A 226 -2.02 32.65 -2.85
C TRP A 226 -0.64 33.33 -2.87
N ALA A 227 -0.01 33.48 -1.71
CA ALA A 227 1.26 34.19 -1.56
C ALA A 227 2.44 33.43 -2.19
N CYS A 228 2.40 32.10 -2.18
CA CYS A 228 3.47 31.23 -2.67
C CYS A 228 3.21 30.65 -4.06
N LYS A 229 2.13 31.05 -4.76
CA LYS A 229 1.73 30.47 -6.06
C LYS A 229 2.84 30.46 -7.13
N ASP A 230 3.74 31.44 -7.08
CA ASP A 230 4.84 31.61 -8.04
C ASP A 230 6.17 30.97 -7.56
N LEU A 231 6.20 30.41 -6.35
CA LEU A 231 7.37 29.74 -5.78
C LEU A 231 7.50 28.32 -6.33
N GLN A 232 8.18 28.18 -7.46
CA GLN A 232 8.39 26.88 -8.10
C GLN A 232 9.07 25.89 -7.16
N GLY A 233 8.51 24.68 -7.09
CA GLY A 233 9.01 23.57 -6.29
C GLY A 233 8.61 23.65 -4.81
N TRP A 234 7.96 24.72 -4.36
CA TRP A 234 7.54 24.88 -2.98
C TRP A 234 6.17 24.21 -2.73
N ALA A 235 6.02 23.66 -1.54
CA ALA A 235 4.76 23.14 -1.00
C ALA A 235 4.81 23.19 0.54
N TYR A 236 3.79 22.64 1.18
CA TYR A 236 3.80 22.38 2.62
C TYR A 236 3.10 21.06 2.96
N GLN A 237 3.39 20.54 4.15
CA GLN A 237 2.65 19.46 4.79
C GLN A 237 1.91 20.02 6.01
N ARG A 238 0.60 19.76 6.09
CA ARG A 238 -0.25 20.17 7.21
C ARG A 238 -0.60 18.95 8.07
N ASN A 239 -0.54 19.11 9.38
CA ASN A 239 -1.10 18.18 10.35
C ASN A 239 -1.80 18.99 11.44
N ASN A 240 -3.14 19.01 11.42
CA ASN A 240 -3.98 19.84 12.28
C ASN A 240 -3.54 21.32 12.25
N VAL A 241 -3.04 21.81 13.40
CA VAL A 241 -2.56 23.17 13.63
C VAL A 241 -1.08 23.38 13.29
N TYR A 242 -0.38 22.34 12.86
CA TYR A 242 1.02 22.39 12.44
C TYR A 242 1.13 22.38 10.92
N LEU A 243 2.06 23.17 10.39
CA LEU A 243 2.37 23.23 8.98
C LEU A 243 3.88 23.33 8.81
N ARG A 244 4.46 22.50 7.93
CA ARG A 244 5.88 22.55 7.55
C ARG A 244 6.04 22.81 6.07
N PHE A 245 6.92 23.75 5.72
CA PHE A 245 7.30 23.99 4.33
C PHE A 245 8.15 22.85 3.81
N CYS A 246 7.92 22.46 2.56
CA CYS A 246 8.63 21.37 1.93
C CYS A 246 8.80 21.60 0.43
N HIS A 247 9.58 20.73 -0.19
CA HIS A 247 9.67 20.67 -1.64
C HIS A 247 8.53 19.78 -2.15
N VAL A 248 7.84 20.20 -3.22
CA VAL A 248 6.60 19.58 -3.72
C VAL A 248 6.75 18.09 -4.03
N ASP A 249 7.93 17.67 -4.49
CA ASP A 249 8.22 16.26 -4.78
C ASP A 249 8.34 15.36 -3.54
N TYR A 250 8.37 15.93 -2.32
CA TYR A 250 8.64 15.21 -1.09
C TYR A 250 7.46 15.29 -0.12
N HIS A 251 6.75 14.18 -0.01
CA HIS A 251 5.60 13.97 0.85
C HIS A 251 5.46 12.48 1.16
N LYS A 252 4.57 12.11 2.10
CA LYS A 252 4.40 10.73 2.56
C LYS A 252 4.19 9.73 1.41
N GLY A 253 3.39 10.11 0.41
CA GLY A 253 3.16 9.33 -0.80
C GLY A 253 4.41 9.07 -1.66
N SER A 254 5.22 10.10 -1.94
CA SER A 254 6.41 9.95 -2.79
C SER A 254 7.51 9.18 -2.06
N ALA A 255 7.64 9.37 -0.74
CA ALA A 255 8.53 8.57 0.09
C ALA A 255 8.10 7.09 0.16
N LEU A 256 6.79 6.82 0.31
CA LEU A 256 6.26 5.46 0.23
C LEU A 256 6.54 4.81 -1.12
N LYS A 257 6.34 5.55 -2.21
CA LYS A 257 6.66 5.09 -3.57
C LYS A 257 8.14 4.74 -3.73
N GLU A 258 9.04 5.57 -3.21
CA GLU A 258 10.47 5.28 -3.28
C GLU A 258 10.85 4.07 -2.43
N LEU A 259 10.30 3.95 -1.22
CA LEU A 259 10.52 2.76 -0.40
C LEU A 259 10.08 1.49 -1.16
N CYS A 260 8.90 1.52 -1.76
CA CYS A 260 8.38 0.42 -2.58
C CYS A 260 9.33 0.07 -3.73
N ARG A 261 9.91 1.07 -4.40
CA ARG A 261 10.93 0.86 -5.45
C ARG A 261 12.18 0.19 -4.89
N LEU A 262 12.68 0.63 -3.73
CA LEU A 262 13.90 0.10 -3.11
C LEU A 262 13.75 -1.36 -2.65
N ILE A 263 12.56 -1.74 -2.17
CA ILE A 263 12.28 -3.10 -1.69
C ILE A 263 11.65 -4.02 -2.76
N GLY A 264 11.36 -3.49 -3.94
CA GLY A 264 10.79 -4.25 -5.06
C GLY A 264 9.31 -4.63 -4.87
N PHE A 265 8.55 -3.85 -4.10
CA PHE A 265 7.13 -4.10 -3.87
C PHE A 265 6.26 -3.22 -4.79
N PRO A 266 5.33 -3.80 -5.56
CA PRO A 266 4.37 -3.03 -6.33
C PRO A 266 3.28 -2.45 -5.39
N ARG A 267 2.60 -1.37 -5.78
CA ARG A 267 1.57 -0.73 -4.93
C ARG A 267 0.42 -1.67 -4.56
N GLU A 268 0.16 -2.68 -5.39
CA GLU A 268 -0.87 -3.71 -5.24
C GLU A 268 -0.72 -4.53 -3.95
N VAL A 269 0.48 -4.57 -3.38
CA VAL A 269 0.76 -5.27 -2.12
C VAL A 269 0.92 -4.35 -0.92
N VAL A 270 0.57 -3.07 -1.06
CA VAL A 270 0.77 -2.03 -0.05
C VAL A 270 -0.57 -1.62 0.54
N LEU A 271 -0.66 -1.72 1.87
CA LEU A 271 -1.72 -1.15 2.68
C LEU A 271 -1.18 0.11 3.38
N ALA A 272 -1.78 1.26 3.13
CA ALA A 272 -1.46 2.52 3.80
C ALA A 272 -2.60 2.93 4.76
N ALA A 273 -2.23 3.39 5.95
CA ALA A 273 -3.16 3.91 6.95
C ALA A 273 -2.68 5.26 7.52
N GLY A 274 -3.57 6.23 7.63
CA GLY A 274 -3.30 7.59 8.12
C GLY A 274 -4.58 8.29 8.59
N ASP A 275 -4.47 9.46 9.21
CA ASP A 275 -5.60 10.16 9.82
C ASP A 275 -5.68 11.66 9.49
N ASN A 276 -4.62 12.27 8.95
CA ASN A 276 -4.52 13.71 8.77
C ASN A 276 -4.19 14.18 7.33
N PHE A 277 -4.16 15.51 7.11
CA PHE A 277 -3.99 16.12 5.78
C PHE A 277 -2.71 15.66 5.06
N ASN A 278 -1.60 15.53 5.78
CA ASN A 278 -0.32 15.04 5.26
C ASN A 278 -0.34 13.56 4.82
N ASP A 279 -1.35 12.79 5.22
CA ASP A 279 -1.51 11.39 4.83
C ASP A 279 -2.22 11.22 3.48
N ILE A 280 -2.99 12.21 3.04
CA ILE A 280 -3.81 12.13 1.82
C ILE A 280 -2.99 11.63 0.63
N ALA A 281 -1.75 12.11 0.49
CA ALA A 281 -0.89 11.73 -0.63
C ALA A 281 -0.45 10.25 -0.64
N MET A 282 -0.52 9.53 0.49
CA MET A 282 -0.34 8.07 0.52
C MET A 282 -1.67 7.30 0.54
N LEU A 283 -2.80 7.97 0.72
CA LEU A 283 -4.14 7.39 0.85
C LEU A 283 -5.04 7.62 -0.38
N ASP A 284 -4.52 8.22 -1.45
CA ASP A 284 -5.28 8.54 -2.67
C ASP A 284 -5.32 7.41 -3.73
N GLY A 285 -4.81 6.22 -3.40
CA GLY A 285 -4.77 5.05 -4.28
C GLY A 285 -3.60 5.00 -5.28
N LYS A 286 -2.80 6.07 -5.42
CA LYS A 286 -1.69 6.11 -6.40
C LYS A 286 -0.48 5.30 -5.97
N HIS A 287 -0.17 5.28 -4.68
CA HIS A 287 1.05 4.65 -4.14
C HIS A 287 0.79 3.41 -3.28
N ALA A 288 -0.44 3.26 -2.78
CA ALA A 288 -0.93 2.06 -2.14
C ALA A 288 -2.24 1.66 -2.82
N ALA A 289 -2.44 0.38 -3.11
CA ALA A 289 -3.70 -0.10 -3.66
C ALA A 289 -4.75 -0.36 -2.58
N MET A 290 -4.32 -0.53 -1.33
CA MET A 290 -5.18 -0.68 -0.18
C MET A 290 -4.97 0.55 0.70
N CYS A 291 -5.99 1.38 0.82
CA CYS A 291 -5.96 2.59 1.62
C CYS A 291 -6.94 2.45 2.77
N ALA A 292 -6.56 2.91 3.96
CA ALA A 292 -7.42 2.87 5.12
C ALA A 292 -7.20 4.08 6.02
N CYS A 293 -8.16 4.33 6.92
CA CYS A 293 -8.00 5.29 8.00
C CYS A 293 -8.80 4.86 9.24
N PRO A 294 -8.32 5.20 10.46
CA PRO A 294 -9.07 4.95 11.68
C PRO A 294 -10.29 5.89 11.79
N ALA A 295 -11.23 5.58 12.69
CA ALA A 295 -12.45 6.34 12.88
C ALA A 295 -12.21 7.81 13.33
N ASN A 296 -11.10 8.09 14.00
CA ASN A 296 -10.71 9.43 14.42
C ASN A 296 -10.09 10.28 13.30
N ALA A 297 -9.91 9.74 12.09
CA ALA A 297 -9.38 10.49 10.96
C ALA A 297 -10.29 11.67 10.58
N ILE A 298 -9.66 12.74 10.08
CA ILE A 298 -10.36 13.92 9.59
C ILE A 298 -11.25 13.57 8.39
N LYS A 299 -12.23 14.44 8.11
CA LYS A 299 -13.22 14.21 7.05
C LYS A 299 -12.55 14.03 5.68
N GLU A 300 -11.56 14.85 5.38
CA GLU A 300 -10.84 14.88 4.11
C GLU A 300 -10.08 13.58 3.86
N VAL A 301 -9.53 12.96 4.90
CA VAL A 301 -8.87 11.66 4.81
C VAL A 301 -9.87 10.55 4.56
N LYS A 302 -11.00 10.54 5.28
CA LYS A 302 -12.08 9.57 5.02
C LYS A 302 -12.59 9.66 3.59
N GLU A 303 -12.78 10.87 3.07
CA GLU A 303 -13.17 11.11 1.68
C GLU A 303 -12.13 10.60 0.68
N ALA A 304 -10.84 10.86 0.92
CA ALA A 304 -9.75 10.37 0.07
C ALA A 304 -9.68 8.84 0.04
N VAL A 305 -9.78 8.20 1.21
CA VAL A 305 -9.79 6.73 1.36
C VAL A 305 -10.98 6.12 0.63
N LEU A 306 -12.18 6.67 0.82
CA LEU A 306 -13.39 6.18 0.14
C LEU A 306 -13.31 6.35 -1.39
N LYS A 307 -12.74 7.47 -1.87
CA LYS A 307 -12.52 7.71 -3.30
C LYS A 307 -11.51 6.73 -3.92
N ALA A 308 -10.61 6.18 -3.11
CA ALA A 308 -9.64 5.16 -3.50
C ALA A 308 -10.17 3.72 -3.33
N ASP A 309 -11.48 3.52 -3.15
CA ASP A 309 -12.11 2.22 -2.84
C ASP A 309 -11.52 1.54 -1.58
N GLY A 310 -11.03 2.38 -0.64
CA GLY A 310 -10.41 1.98 0.60
C GLY A 310 -11.40 1.68 1.73
N PHE A 311 -10.87 1.55 2.95
CA PHE A 311 -11.65 1.18 4.13
C PHE A 311 -11.54 2.21 5.25
N VAL A 312 -12.70 2.68 5.73
CA VAL A 312 -12.78 3.53 6.93
C VAL A 312 -13.16 2.63 8.10
N ALA A 313 -12.24 2.47 9.03
CA ALA A 313 -12.44 1.63 10.20
C ALA A 313 -13.41 2.25 11.19
N SER A 314 -14.01 1.41 12.04
CA SER A 314 -14.86 1.83 13.16
C SER A 314 -14.04 2.11 14.43
N GLY A 315 -12.89 1.46 14.59
CA GLY A 315 -11.95 1.70 15.68
C GLY A 315 -11.11 2.96 15.52
N ASN A 316 -10.74 3.58 16.64
CA ASN A 316 -9.78 4.69 16.67
C ASN A 316 -8.34 4.19 16.72
N HIS A 317 -7.41 5.01 16.24
CA HIS A 317 -5.97 4.80 16.34
C HIS A 317 -5.53 3.37 15.94
N ALA A 318 -4.64 2.75 16.73
CA ALA A 318 -4.11 1.42 16.47
C ALA A 318 -5.19 0.32 16.32
N LEU A 319 -6.34 0.44 17.01
CA LEU A 319 -7.46 -0.50 16.84
C LEU A 319 -8.06 -0.39 15.43
N GLY A 320 -8.26 0.84 14.94
CA GLY A 320 -8.74 1.07 13.58
C GLY A 320 -7.78 0.56 12.50
N VAL A 321 -6.47 0.70 12.75
CA VAL A 321 -5.45 0.13 11.85
C VAL A 321 -5.50 -1.41 11.88
N ALA A 322 -5.64 -2.03 13.05
CA ALA A 322 -5.76 -3.48 13.16
C ALA A 322 -7.01 -4.02 12.42
N GLU A 323 -8.16 -3.37 12.62
CA GLU A 323 -9.41 -3.65 11.89
C GLU A 323 -9.22 -3.54 10.37
N SER A 324 -8.52 -2.49 9.92
CA SER A 324 -8.25 -2.28 8.50
C SER A 324 -7.40 -3.39 7.89
N VAL A 325 -6.39 -3.87 8.62
CA VAL A 325 -5.56 -4.97 8.14
C VAL A 325 -6.38 -6.25 8.04
N GLN A 326 -7.21 -6.56 9.04
CA GLN A 326 -8.11 -7.72 9.01
C GLN A 326 -9.04 -7.67 7.79
N TYR A 327 -9.66 -6.51 7.54
CA TYR A 327 -10.54 -6.29 6.39
C TYR A 327 -9.88 -6.63 5.04
N PHE A 328 -8.64 -6.21 4.82
CA PHE A 328 -7.93 -6.49 3.56
C PHE A 328 -7.31 -7.88 3.50
N LEU A 329 -7.11 -8.56 4.64
CA LEU A 329 -6.67 -9.95 4.67
C LEU A 329 -7.79 -10.94 4.31
N GLU A 330 -9.05 -10.57 4.54
CA GLU A 330 -10.23 -11.39 4.28
C GLU A 330 -10.78 -11.27 2.84
N ARG A 331 -10.21 -10.37 2.03
CA ARG A 331 -10.67 -10.03 0.67
C ARG A 331 -10.02 -10.81 -0.48
#